data_AF-A0A392S0Y7-F1
#
_entry.id   AF-A0A392S0Y7-F1
#
_cell.length_a   1.000
_cell.length_b   1.000
_cell.length_c   1.000
_cell.angle_alpha   90.00
_cell.angle_beta   90.00
_cell.angle_gamma   90.00
#
_symmetry.space_group_name_H-M   'P 1'
#
loop_
_entity.id
_entity.type
_entity.pdbx_description
1 polymer ?
#
loop_
_entity_poly.entity_id
_entity_poly.type
_entity_poly.pdbx_seq_one_letter_code
_entity_poly.pdbx_strand_id
1 'polypeptide(L)'
;AESMSPMSIPQVVHDVDLQKLPVRFAMDRAGLVGSDGPTHSGSFDVAFMACLPNMVVMAPSDEAELCHMVATAAAIDDRPSCFRYPRGNGIGVELPAEYKGIPLE
;
A
#
# COMPACT_ATOMS: atom_id res chain seq x y z
N ALA A 1 -0.60 -4.35 -11.15
CA ALA A 1 -0.26 -2.96 -10.85
C ALA A 1 1.27 -2.87 -10.77
N GLU A 2 1.86 -1.68 -10.91
CA GLU A 2 3.31 -1.49 -10.83
C GLU A 2 3.67 -0.82 -9.50
N SER A 3 4.92 -0.99 -9.06
CA SER A 3 5.46 -0.22 -7.94
C SER A 3 5.36 1.28 -8.24
N MET A 4 5.04 2.10 -7.24
CA MET A 4 4.94 3.56 -7.43
C MET A 4 6.24 4.13 -7.99
N SER A 5 6.16 4.83 -9.12
CA SER A 5 7.31 5.48 -9.75
C SER A 5 7.77 6.67 -8.91
N PRO A 6 9.08 6.90 -8.75
CA PRO A 6 9.59 8.13 -8.13
C PRO A 6 9.10 9.41 -8.81
N MET A 7 8.76 9.32 -10.11
CA MET A 7 8.31 10.47 -10.90
C MET A 7 6.89 10.93 -10.56
N SER A 8 6.07 10.10 -9.90
CA SER A 8 4.71 10.48 -9.48
C SER A 8 4.64 11.04 -8.06
N ILE A 9 5.74 11.01 -7.30
CA ILE A 9 5.78 11.48 -5.91
C ILE A 9 5.39 12.96 -5.78
N PRO A 10 5.87 13.90 -6.63
CA PRO A 10 5.45 15.30 -6.54
C PRO A 10 3.93 15.50 -6.69
N GLN A 11 3.28 14.75 -7.58
CA GLN A 11 1.82 14.80 -7.76
C GLN A 11 1.10 14.24 -6.53
N VAL A 12 1.57 13.12 -5.96
CA VAL A 12 0.99 12.57 -4.73
C VAL A 12 1.09 13.59 -3.58
N VAL A 13 2.22 14.29 -3.45
CA VAL A 13 2.39 15.34 -2.45
C VAL A 13 1.39 16.49 -2.65
N HIS A 14 1.37 17.08 -3.85
CA HIS A 14 0.65 18.32 -4.11
C HIS A 14 -0.87 18.12 -4.24
N ASP A 15 -1.29 17.04 -4.91
CA ASP A 15 -2.68 16.85 -5.29
C ASP A 15 -3.44 15.99 -4.29
N VAL A 16 -2.75 15.19 -3.47
CA VAL A 16 -3.38 14.22 -2.55
C VAL A 16 -3.05 14.52 -1.10
N ASP A 17 -1.77 14.47 -0.71
CA ASP A 17 -1.36 14.59 0.69
C ASP A 17 -1.68 15.98 1.26
N LEU A 18 -1.30 17.04 0.54
CA LEU A 18 -1.53 18.43 0.98
C LEU A 18 -3.02 18.75 1.14
N GLN A 19 -3.86 18.19 0.28
CA GLN A 19 -5.31 18.39 0.27
C GLN A 19 -6.05 17.39 1.17
N LYS A 20 -5.34 16.43 1.79
CA LYS A 20 -5.90 15.35 2.61
C LYS A 20 -7.01 14.57 1.92
N LEU A 21 -6.87 14.36 0.61
CA LEU A 21 -7.89 13.62 -0.14
C LEU A 21 -7.86 12.14 0.24
N PRO A 22 -9.02 11.47 0.37
CA PRO A 22 -9.11 10.06 0.74
C PRO A 22 -8.78 9.12 -0.44
N VAL A 23 -7.61 9.32 -1.04
CA VAL A 23 -7.08 8.48 -2.11
C VAL A 23 -6.37 7.28 -1.50
N ARG A 24 -6.65 6.10 -2.06
CA ARG A 24 -6.13 4.80 -1.60
C ARG A 24 -5.20 4.24 -2.65
N PHE A 25 -3.93 4.06 -2.30
CA PHE A 25 -2.92 3.51 -3.20
C PHE A 25 -2.68 2.03 -2.90
N ALA A 26 -3.08 1.16 -3.83
CA ALA A 26 -2.76 -0.25 -3.80
C ALA A 26 -1.43 -0.50 -4.53
N MET A 27 -0.36 -0.78 -3.78
CA MET A 27 0.99 -0.87 -4.29
C MET A 27 1.42 -2.33 -4.47
N ASP A 28 1.36 -2.79 -5.70
CA ASP A 28 1.80 -4.13 -6.12
C ASP A 28 3.31 -4.16 -6.37
N ARG A 29 3.93 -5.34 -6.30
CA ARG A 29 5.38 -5.55 -6.45
C ARG A 29 6.24 -4.79 -5.44
N ALA A 30 5.75 -4.71 -4.21
CA ALA A 30 6.49 -4.16 -3.08
C ALA A 30 7.81 -4.91 -2.85
N GLY A 31 8.90 -4.18 -2.61
CA GLY A 31 10.19 -4.74 -2.22
C GLY A 31 11.04 -5.25 -3.39
N LEU A 32 11.75 -6.36 -3.16
CA LEU A 32 12.68 -6.95 -4.13
C LEU A 32 11.91 -7.74 -5.18
N VAL A 33 11.89 -7.28 -6.43
CA VAL A 33 11.40 -8.09 -7.56
C VAL A 33 12.56 -8.82 -8.21
N GLY A 34 12.58 -10.14 -8.06
CA GLY A 34 13.67 -11.01 -8.51
C GLY A 34 14.04 -10.85 -9.99
N SER A 35 13.26 -11.45 -10.90
CA SER A 35 13.60 -11.54 -12.33
C SER A 35 13.50 -10.22 -13.09
N ASP A 36 12.76 -9.24 -12.58
CA ASP A 36 12.50 -7.98 -13.27
C ASP A 36 13.67 -6.98 -13.09
N GLY A 37 14.62 -7.28 -12.20
CA GLY A 37 15.83 -6.48 -12.00
C GLY A 37 15.62 -5.21 -11.14
N PRO A 38 16.72 -4.52 -10.79
CA PRO A 38 16.71 -3.47 -9.77
C PRO A 38 15.89 -2.23 -10.13
N THR A 39 15.67 -1.96 -11.43
CA THR A 39 14.87 -0.80 -11.90
C THR A 39 13.37 -0.96 -11.67
N HIS A 40 12.90 -2.18 -11.43
CA HIS A 40 11.49 -2.48 -11.16
C HIS A 40 11.22 -2.71 -9.66
N SER A 41 12.26 -2.57 -8.83
CA SER A 41 12.19 -2.83 -7.39
C SER A 41 11.44 -1.73 -6.66
N GLY A 42 10.30 -2.07 -6.05
CA GLY A 42 9.57 -1.22 -5.13
C GLY A 42 10.24 -1.11 -3.76
N SER A 43 11.57 -1.01 -3.69
CA SER A 43 12.32 -1.04 -2.41
C SER A 43 12.24 0.27 -1.62
N PHE A 44 11.82 1.36 -2.27
CA PHE A 44 11.84 2.71 -1.70
C PHE A 44 10.43 3.30 -1.50
N ASP A 45 9.39 2.58 -1.84
CA ASP A 45 7.99 3.00 -1.66
C ASP A 45 7.65 3.43 -0.23
N VAL A 46 8.05 2.67 0.78
CA VAL A 46 7.82 3.01 2.19
C VAL A 46 8.54 4.29 2.55
N ALA A 47 9.79 4.45 2.13
CA ALA A 47 10.53 5.67 2.40
C ALA A 47 9.83 6.88 1.77
N PHE A 48 9.36 6.78 0.53
CA PHE A 48 8.67 7.88 -0.13
C PHE A 48 7.29 8.21 0.49
N MET A 49 6.48 7.18 0.76
CA MET A 49 5.12 7.37 1.24
C MET A 49 5.06 7.73 2.74
N ALA A 50 5.94 7.16 3.57
CA ALA A 50 5.96 7.42 5.00
C ALA A 50 6.54 8.80 5.36
N CYS A 51 7.22 9.47 4.42
CA CYS A 51 7.67 10.85 4.60
C CYS A 51 6.55 11.88 4.37
N LEU A 52 5.38 11.45 3.89
CA LEU A 52 4.23 12.32 3.66
C LEU A 52 3.44 12.47 4.97
N PRO A 53 3.17 13.70 5.44
CA PRO A 53 2.64 13.93 6.78
C PRO A 53 1.21 13.42 7.02
N ASN A 54 0.39 13.30 5.97
CA ASN A 54 -1.01 12.87 6.11
C ASN A 54 -1.24 11.43 5.63
N MET A 55 -0.20 10.75 5.13
CA MET A 55 -0.31 9.41 4.55
C MET A 55 -0.32 8.31 5.61
N VAL A 56 -1.35 7.45 5.57
CA VAL A 56 -1.34 6.19 6.32
C VAL A 56 -0.67 5.11 5.47
N VAL A 57 0.44 4.56 5.96
CA VAL A 57 1.21 3.52 5.26
C VAL A 57 0.99 2.17 5.92
N MET A 58 0.55 1.18 5.15
CA MET A 58 0.24 -0.18 5.58
C MET A 58 1.13 -1.21 4.86
N ALA A 59 1.64 -2.17 5.60
CA ALA A 59 2.50 -3.24 5.10
C ALA A 59 2.06 -4.59 5.71
N PRO A 60 1.08 -5.28 5.10
CA PRO A 60 0.60 -6.57 5.59
C PRO A 60 1.69 -7.63 5.50
N SER A 61 1.77 -8.44 6.55
CA SER A 61 2.71 -9.56 6.67
C SER A 61 2.20 -10.82 5.95
N ASP A 62 0.88 -10.95 5.83
CA ASP A 62 0.21 -12.09 5.22
C ASP A 62 -1.12 -11.70 4.54
N GLU A 63 -1.78 -12.67 3.91
CA GLU A 63 -3.03 -12.43 3.18
C GLU A 63 -4.21 -12.05 4.07
N ALA A 64 -4.23 -12.51 5.33
CA ALA A 64 -5.28 -12.15 6.26
C ALA A 64 -5.11 -10.68 6.69
N GLU A 65 -3.90 -10.27 7.05
CA GLU A 65 -3.55 -8.87 7.29
C GLU A 65 -3.84 -7.99 6.07
N LEU A 66 -3.59 -8.48 4.85
CA LEU A 66 -3.94 -7.75 3.64
C LEU A 66 -5.45 -7.51 3.55
N CYS A 67 -6.29 -8.51 3.82
CA CYS A 67 -7.74 -8.33 3.88
C CYS A 67 -8.14 -7.26 4.90
N HIS A 68 -7.55 -7.31 6.11
CA HIS A 68 -7.81 -6.33 7.17
C HIS A 68 -7.38 -4.92 6.76
N MET A 69 -6.17 -4.75 6.20
CA MET A 69 -5.64 -3.46 5.79
C MET A 69 -6.39 -2.88 4.58
N VAL A 70 -6.94 -3.72 3.69
CA VAL A 70 -7.87 -3.26 2.64
C VAL A 70 -9.16 -2.71 3.26
N ALA A 71 -9.70 -3.37 4.28
CA ALA A 71 -10.87 -2.88 5.01
C ALA A 71 -10.55 -1.58 5.78
N THR A 72 -9.39 -1.49 6.43
CA THR A 72 -8.90 -0.26 7.07
C THR A 72 -8.78 0.87 6.07
N ALA A 73 -8.13 0.63 4.93
CA ALA A 73 -8.01 1.62 3.86
C ALA A 73 -9.39 2.09 3.41
N ALA A 74 -10.35 1.16 3.21
CA ALA A 74 -11.72 1.47 2.83
C ALA A 74 -12.45 2.32 3.89
N ALA A 75 -12.15 2.19 5.17
CA ALA A 75 -12.74 2.98 6.25
C ALA A 75 -12.11 4.38 6.43
N ILE A 76 -10.93 4.64 5.86
CA ILE A 76 -10.25 5.94 5.96
C ILE A 76 -10.81 6.92 4.91
N ASP A 77 -11.63 7.88 5.35
CA ASP A 77 -12.27 8.88 4.48
C ASP A 77 -11.78 10.33 4.68
N ASP A 78 -10.80 10.55 5.56
CA ASP A 78 -10.34 11.89 5.94
C ASP A 78 -8.88 12.21 5.56
N ARG A 79 -8.16 11.25 4.98
CA ARG A 79 -6.74 11.37 4.62
C ARG A 79 -6.34 10.29 3.61
N PRO A 80 -5.20 10.42 2.90
CA PRO A 80 -4.74 9.39 2.00
C PRO A 80 -4.19 8.17 2.73
N SER A 81 -4.30 7.01 2.09
CA SER A 81 -3.74 5.76 2.58
C SER A 81 -3.07 4.97 1.47
N CYS A 82 -2.09 4.15 1.83
CA CYS A 82 -1.49 3.18 0.93
C CYS A 82 -1.28 1.85 1.64
N PHE A 83 -1.40 0.77 0.89
CA PHE A 83 -1.01 -0.56 1.33
C PHE A 83 -0.17 -1.22 0.25
N ARG A 84 0.87 -1.94 0.67
CA ARG A 84 1.85 -2.55 -0.24
C ARG A 84 1.89 -4.06 -0.09
N TYR A 85 2.04 -4.80 -1.18
CA TYR A 85 2.15 -6.25 -1.13
C TYR A 85 3.17 -6.75 -2.17
N PRO A 86 4.01 -7.75 -1.79
CA PRO A 86 5.03 -8.26 -2.69
C PRO A 86 4.41 -9.04 -3.83
N ARG A 87 5.16 -9.15 -4.93
CA ARG A 87 4.82 -10.08 -6.00
C ARG A 87 5.07 -11.50 -5.51
N GLY A 88 4.05 -12.33 -5.47
CA GLY A 88 4.21 -13.74 -5.14
C GLY A 88 2.93 -14.36 -4.61
N ASN A 89 3.05 -15.63 -4.21
CA ASN A 89 2.02 -16.29 -3.44
C ASN A 89 2.18 -15.86 -1.99
N GLY A 90 1.08 -15.68 -1.29
CA GLY A 90 1.17 -15.51 0.15
C GLY A 90 1.41 -16.85 0.85
N ILE A 91 1.37 -16.81 2.18
CA ILE A 91 1.80 -17.91 3.03
C ILE A 91 0.70 -18.97 3.25
N GLY A 92 -0.51 -18.74 2.71
CA GLY A 92 -1.61 -19.70 2.78
C GLY A 92 -2.30 -19.76 4.14
N VAL A 93 -2.34 -18.63 4.86
CA VAL A 93 -3.06 -18.51 6.14
C VAL A 93 -4.58 -18.60 5.96
N GLU A 94 -5.27 -18.92 7.06
CA GLU A 94 -6.72 -18.89 7.10
C GLU A 94 -7.23 -17.46 6.86
N LEU A 95 -8.08 -17.30 5.86
CA LEU A 95 -8.60 -16.01 5.46
C LEU A 95 -9.86 -15.66 6.26
N PRO A 96 -10.12 -14.36 6.52
CA PRO A 96 -11.37 -13.92 7.11
C PRO A 96 -12.57 -14.43 6.33
N ALA A 97 -13.67 -14.71 7.04
CA ALA A 97 -14.91 -15.18 6.42
C ALA A 97 -15.33 -14.25 5.26
N GLU A 98 -15.71 -14.85 4.13
CA GLU A 98 -16.10 -14.14 2.91
C GLU A 98 -15.02 -13.20 2.33
N TYR A 99 -13.75 -13.36 2.69
CA TYR A 99 -12.64 -12.46 2.31
C TYR A 99 -12.84 -11.01 2.78
N LYS A 100 -13.68 -10.81 3.82
CA LYS A 100 -13.98 -9.50 4.38
C LYS A 100 -13.10 -9.26 5.61
N GLY A 101 -12.10 -8.40 5.44
CA GLY A 101 -11.35 -7.88 6.57
C GLY A 101 -12.21 -6.99 7.46
N ILE A 102 -11.76 -6.86 8.70
CA ILE A 102 -12.26 -5.90 9.69
C ILE A 102 -11.24 -4.75 9.76
N PRO A 103 -11.67 -3.47 9.72
CA PRO A 103 -10.77 -2.34 9.93
C PRO A 103 -9.98 -2.49 11.23
N LEU A 104 -8.68 -2.31 11.11
CA LEU A 104 -7.74 -2.23 12.24
C LEU A 104 -7.79 -0.81 12.82
N GLU A 105 -7.73 -0.71 14.15
CA GLU A 105 -7.66 0.57 14.88
C GLU A 105 -6.28 1.23 14.79
#